data_AF-A0A1W6K2F0-F1
#
_entry.id   AF-A0A1W6K2F0-F1
#
_cell.length_a   1.000
_cell.length_b   1.000
_cell.length_c   1.000
_cell.angle_alpha   90.00
_cell.angle_beta   90.00
_cell.angle_gamma   90.00
#
_symmetry.space_group_name_H-M   'P 1'
#
loop_
_entity.id
_entity.type
_entity.pdbx_description
1 polymer ?
#
loop_
_entity_poly.entity_id
_entity_poly.type
_entity_poly.pdbx_seq_one_letter_code
_entity_poly.pdbx_strand_id
1 'polypeptide(L)'
;MECKEVLDQTIEKKISIDELQTYFDCFLSLQHFLRFNTAFNLNRKIVKAGSYVYFDLGYERPASYVAGIDETTQKIFCMPVRTCYLYYDSESEIRKCMGFNYHYYEKFNFVDGLTIRLQGDLTMEVVRAYNKTEDLLEFIDQRREEFRDLWENFVRTKLSKDEEMQKAEILIGSYQELRDFALNIRIYREEDKVDIVKVIKLARKIEPEIKALAKKYNIHLLNLFEKPRATDERRYKCIRFIDIEDFGRKLRQNKISQLGNFKDFILENEKKITLRIGHYTTPHELKLVGVLVNAIEGRRVEVAILRPQTIEIKHPEHGITTFNIPKPTYAIFRLMGL
;
A
#
# COMPACT_ATOMS: atom_id res chain seq x y z
N MET A 1 15.52 -32.06 25.05
CA MET A 1 14.90 -32.26 23.73
C MET A 1 14.85 -30.91 23.05
N GLU A 2 15.44 -30.78 21.88
CA GLU A 2 15.41 -29.53 21.12
C GLU A 2 14.00 -29.30 20.56
N CYS A 3 13.59 -28.04 20.35
CA CYS A 3 12.28 -27.71 19.77
C CYS A 3 12.04 -28.41 18.43
N LYS A 4 13.10 -28.61 17.64
CA LYS A 4 13.07 -29.37 16.39
C LYS A 4 12.72 -30.83 16.59
N GLU A 5 13.28 -31.46 17.61
CA GLU A 5 12.96 -32.85 17.97
C GLU A 5 11.51 -32.97 18.44
N VAL A 6 11.02 -31.98 19.19
CA VAL A 6 9.60 -31.90 19.59
C VAL A 6 8.71 -31.88 18.35
N LEU A 7 8.97 -30.96 17.41
CA LEU A 7 8.21 -30.86 16.16
C LEU A 7 8.20 -32.20 15.42
N ASP A 8 9.37 -32.78 15.17
CA ASP A 8 9.52 -34.01 14.41
C ASP A 8 8.80 -35.20 15.07
N GLN A 9 8.97 -35.37 16.38
CA GLN A 9 8.31 -36.44 17.12
C GLN A 9 6.79 -36.26 17.21
N THR A 10 6.29 -35.02 17.27
CA THR A 10 4.84 -34.77 17.22
C THR A 10 4.28 -35.13 15.85
N ILE A 11 4.95 -34.76 14.75
CA ILE A 11 4.52 -35.14 13.38
C ILE A 11 4.52 -36.65 13.19
N GLU A 12 5.51 -37.35 13.77
CA GLU A 12 5.59 -38.81 13.77
C GLU A 12 4.62 -39.49 14.76
N LYS A 13 3.78 -38.71 15.46
CA LYS A 13 2.82 -39.18 16.48
C LYS A 13 3.47 -39.93 17.66
N LYS A 14 4.75 -39.65 17.93
CA LYS A 14 5.48 -40.16 19.11
C LYS A 14 5.22 -39.33 20.37
N ILE A 15 4.85 -38.06 20.19
CA ILE A 15 4.38 -37.16 21.25
C ILE A 15 2.89 -36.95 21.02
N SER A 16 2.06 -37.29 22.02
CA SER A 16 0.63 -37.01 22.01
C SER A 16 0.35 -35.51 22.20
N ILE A 17 -0.87 -35.09 21.90
CA ILE A 17 -1.29 -33.68 22.09
C ILE A 17 -1.29 -33.27 23.56
N ASP A 18 -1.66 -34.20 24.46
CA ASP A 18 -1.64 -33.93 25.89
C ASP A 18 -0.20 -33.75 26.39
N GLU A 19 0.73 -34.56 25.90
CA GLU A 19 2.17 -34.41 26.18
C GLU A 19 2.75 -33.13 25.55
N LEU A 20 2.24 -32.68 24.40
CA LEU A 20 2.71 -31.47 23.73
C LEU A 20 2.58 -30.22 24.61
N GLN A 21 1.61 -30.19 25.53
CA GLN A 21 1.43 -29.09 26.49
C GLN A 21 2.67 -28.90 27.37
N THR A 22 3.41 -29.97 27.67
CA THR A 22 4.65 -29.91 28.47
C THR A 22 5.82 -29.27 27.72
N TYR A 23 5.69 -29.12 26.39
CA TYR A 23 6.68 -28.49 25.52
C TYR A 23 6.24 -27.10 25.04
N PHE A 24 5.36 -26.42 25.78
CA PHE A 24 4.90 -25.06 25.44
C PHE A 24 6.06 -24.09 25.17
N ASP A 25 7.13 -24.16 25.95
CA ASP A 25 8.29 -23.27 25.81
C ASP A 25 9.05 -23.46 24.48
N CYS A 26 8.82 -24.58 23.79
CA CYS A 26 9.35 -24.83 22.46
C CYS A 26 8.64 -24.00 21.38
N PHE A 27 7.51 -23.36 21.67
CA PHE A 27 6.79 -22.52 20.72
C PHE A 27 7.14 -21.04 20.89
N LEU A 28 7.15 -20.31 19.78
CA LEU A 28 7.43 -18.87 19.75
C LEU A 28 6.54 -18.08 20.72
N SER A 29 5.24 -18.40 20.73
CA SER A 29 4.25 -17.77 21.59
C SER A 29 3.03 -18.67 21.77
N LEU A 30 2.13 -18.28 22.68
CA LEU A 30 0.84 -18.96 22.87
C LEU A 30 0.05 -19.05 21.56
N GLN A 31 0.12 -18.03 20.71
CA GLN A 31 -0.57 -18.04 19.43
C GLN A 31 -0.05 -19.15 18.50
N HIS A 32 1.28 -19.34 18.43
CA HIS A 32 1.87 -20.40 17.62
C HIS A 32 1.55 -21.79 18.17
N PHE A 33 1.55 -21.97 19.49
CA PHE A 33 1.11 -23.21 20.13
C PHE A 33 -0.34 -23.56 19.79
N LEU A 34 -1.27 -22.61 19.94
CA LEU A 34 -2.70 -22.83 19.65
C LEU A 34 -2.94 -23.11 18.16
N ARG A 35 -2.25 -22.40 17.26
CA ARG A 35 -2.31 -22.64 15.81
C ARG A 35 -1.79 -24.03 15.46
N PHE A 36 -0.66 -24.43 16.03
CA PHE A 36 -0.10 -25.76 15.81
C PHE A 36 -1.04 -26.86 16.31
N ASN A 37 -1.60 -26.73 17.51
CA ASN A 37 -2.55 -27.70 18.06
C ASN A 37 -3.81 -27.79 17.18
N THR A 38 -4.31 -26.66 16.67
CA THR A 38 -5.43 -26.61 15.72
C THR A 38 -5.07 -27.32 14.42
N ALA A 39 -3.91 -27.02 13.84
CA ALA A 39 -3.42 -27.61 12.61
C ALA A 39 -3.29 -29.14 12.75
N PHE A 40 -2.68 -29.60 13.83
CA PHE A 40 -2.44 -31.02 14.10
C PHE A 40 -3.75 -31.78 14.34
N ASN A 41 -4.75 -31.20 15.01
CA ASN A 41 -6.03 -31.88 15.23
C ASN A 41 -6.93 -31.93 14.00
N LEU A 42 -6.88 -30.90 13.16
CA LEU A 42 -7.82 -30.75 12.05
C LEU A 42 -7.26 -31.18 10.69
N ASN A 43 -5.97 -31.56 10.62
CA ASN A 43 -5.37 -31.93 9.34
C ASN A 43 -6.03 -33.17 8.73
N ARG A 44 -6.21 -33.12 7.41
CA ARG A 44 -6.47 -34.29 6.57
C ARG A 44 -5.17 -34.93 6.09
N LYS A 45 -4.13 -34.10 5.87
CA LYS A 45 -2.81 -34.53 5.40
C LYS A 45 -1.73 -33.66 6.01
N ILE A 46 -0.61 -34.28 6.36
CA ILE A 46 0.63 -33.59 6.76
C ILE A 46 1.67 -33.84 5.67
N VAL A 47 2.36 -32.78 5.25
CA VAL A 47 3.47 -32.86 4.31
C VAL A 47 4.69 -32.19 4.91
N LYS A 48 5.78 -32.93 5.08
CA LYS A 48 7.06 -32.39 5.51
C LYS A 48 7.97 -32.24 4.30
N ALA A 49 8.40 -31.03 4.00
CA ALA A 49 9.34 -30.75 2.92
C ALA A 49 10.44 -29.80 3.43
N GLY A 50 11.66 -30.31 3.49
CA GLY A 50 12.82 -29.60 4.02
C GLY A 50 12.58 -29.11 5.45
N SER A 51 12.69 -27.80 5.66
CA SER A 51 12.55 -27.16 6.98
C SER A 51 11.10 -26.90 7.42
N TYR A 52 10.12 -27.23 6.57
CA TYR A 52 8.71 -26.90 6.83
C TYR A 52 7.81 -28.13 6.91
N VAL A 53 6.75 -27.97 7.70
CA VAL A 53 5.64 -28.91 7.82
C VAL A 53 4.35 -28.18 7.42
N TYR A 54 3.72 -28.66 6.36
CA TYR A 54 2.43 -28.19 5.89
C TYR A 54 1.30 -29.08 6.41
N PHE A 55 0.26 -28.46 6.97
CA PHE A 55 -0.96 -29.11 7.44
C PHE A 55 -2.11 -28.71 6.53
N ASP A 56 -2.55 -29.66 5.70
CA ASP A 56 -3.72 -29.51 4.85
C ASP A 56 -4.99 -29.77 5.67
N LEU A 57 -5.88 -28.78 5.76
CA LEU A 57 -7.18 -28.94 6.42
C LEU A 57 -8.32 -29.34 5.46
N GLY A 58 -8.01 -29.45 4.17
CA GLY A 58 -8.94 -29.74 3.08
C GLY A 58 -9.55 -28.50 2.42
N TYR A 59 -9.98 -28.67 1.17
CA TYR A 59 -10.50 -27.61 0.28
C TYR A 59 -11.71 -26.84 0.82
N GLU A 60 -12.47 -27.40 1.75
CA GLU A 60 -13.64 -26.75 2.37
C GLU A 60 -13.25 -25.70 3.42
N ARG A 61 -11.97 -25.64 3.81
CA ARG A 61 -11.47 -24.70 4.81
C ARG A 61 -10.79 -23.50 4.14
N PRO A 62 -10.94 -22.29 4.71
CA PRO A 62 -10.39 -21.06 4.12
C PRO A 62 -8.87 -20.94 4.24
N ALA A 63 -8.22 -21.76 5.07
CA ALA A 63 -6.80 -21.72 5.33
C ALA A 63 -6.24 -23.10 5.70
N SER A 64 -4.96 -23.29 5.38
CA SER A 64 -4.10 -24.36 5.87
C SER A 64 -3.07 -23.78 6.84
N TYR A 65 -2.20 -24.61 7.42
CA TYR A 65 -1.12 -24.13 8.29
C TYR A 65 0.25 -24.57 7.81
N VAL A 66 1.26 -23.74 8.06
CA VAL A 66 2.67 -24.11 7.94
C VAL A 66 3.33 -23.95 9.30
N ALA A 67 4.07 -24.96 9.72
CA ALA A 67 4.97 -24.91 10.86
C ALA A 67 6.44 -25.10 10.44
N GLY A 68 7.34 -24.62 11.27
CA GLY A 68 8.78 -24.78 11.10
C GLY A 68 9.52 -24.27 12.33
N ILE A 69 10.85 -24.26 12.25
CA ILE A 69 11.71 -23.70 13.30
C ILE A 69 12.06 -22.27 12.93
N ASP A 70 11.77 -21.34 13.84
CA ASP A 70 12.21 -19.96 13.75
C ASP A 70 13.71 -19.90 14.00
N GLU A 71 14.43 -19.35 13.06
CA GLU A 71 15.88 -19.47 13.05
C GLU A 71 16.55 -18.57 14.09
N THR A 72 15.90 -17.47 14.46
CA THR A 72 16.44 -16.54 15.46
C THR A 72 16.27 -17.06 16.87
N THR A 73 15.12 -17.66 17.17
CA THR A 73 14.77 -18.14 18.52
C THR A 73 14.95 -19.64 18.72
N GLN A 74 15.12 -20.40 17.64
CA GLN A 74 15.13 -21.87 17.62
C GLN A 74 13.81 -22.48 18.15
N LYS A 75 12.71 -21.72 18.10
CA LYS A 75 11.38 -22.16 18.55
C LYS A 75 10.47 -22.52 17.38
N ILE A 76 9.47 -23.35 17.64
CA ILE A 76 8.44 -23.72 16.67
C ILE A 76 7.56 -22.50 16.40
N PHE A 77 7.47 -22.13 15.14
CA PHE A 77 6.43 -21.24 14.64
C PHE A 77 5.36 -22.06 13.92
N CYS A 78 4.12 -21.58 13.99
CA CYS A 78 3.01 -22.08 13.18
C CYS A 78 2.13 -20.90 12.72
N MET A 79 1.89 -20.80 11.41
CA MET A 79 1.12 -19.70 10.83
C MET A 79 0.06 -20.20 9.84
N PRO A 80 -1.10 -19.52 9.78
CA PRO A 80 -2.08 -19.80 8.74
C PRO A 80 -1.55 -19.34 7.39
N VAL A 81 -1.83 -20.11 6.35
CA VAL A 81 -1.61 -19.76 4.95
C VAL A 81 -2.90 -19.97 4.20
N ARG A 82 -3.19 -19.13 3.19
CA ARG A 82 -4.32 -19.40 2.28
C ARG A 82 -4.11 -20.77 1.64
N THR A 83 -5.18 -21.52 1.40
CA THR A 83 -5.09 -22.81 0.72
C THR A 83 -4.40 -22.62 -0.63
N CYS A 84 -3.15 -23.09 -0.75
CA CYS A 84 -2.45 -23.01 -2.03
C CYS A 84 -2.71 -24.32 -2.76
N TYR A 85 -3.23 -24.20 -3.98
CA TYR A 85 -3.67 -25.31 -4.83
C TYR A 85 -2.49 -26.12 -5.41
N LEU A 86 -1.36 -26.18 -4.71
CA LEU A 86 -0.12 -26.81 -5.17
C LEU A 86 0.03 -28.17 -4.50
N TYR A 87 0.55 -29.14 -5.26
CA TYR A 87 1.12 -30.36 -4.68
C TYR A 87 2.45 -29.95 -4.05
N TYR A 88 2.54 -29.95 -2.71
CA TYR A 88 3.72 -29.46 -1.99
C TYR A 88 4.79 -30.55 -1.88
N ASP A 89 5.40 -30.94 -3.00
CA ASP A 89 6.44 -31.97 -2.99
C ASP A 89 7.83 -31.37 -2.68
N SER A 90 7.94 -30.03 -2.64
CA SER A 90 9.18 -29.31 -2.37
C SER A 90 9.04 -28.17 -1.36
N GLU A 91 10.15 -27.85 -0.68
CA GLU A 91 10.21 -26.70 0.22
C GLU A 91 9.91 -25.38 -0.52
N SER A 92 10.33 -25.27 -1.79
CA SER A 92 10.09 -24.08 -2.63
C SER A 92 8.60 -23.80 -2.82
N GLU A 93 7.76 -24.82 -2.97
CA GLU A 93 6.31 -24.66 -3.12
C GLU A 93 5.64 -24.22 -1.83
N ILE A 94 6.11 -24.73 -0.68
CA ILE A 94 5.64 -24.26 0.63
C ILE A 94 6.02 -22.78 0.83
N ARG A 95 7.26 -22.39 0.50
CA ARG A 95 7.70 -20.99 0.60
C ARG A 95 6.87 -20.06 -0.29
N LYS A 96 6.60 -20.45 -1.54
CA LYS A 96 5.70 -19.71 -2.45
C LYS A 96 4.30 -19.54 -1.84
N CYS A 97 3.79 -20.57 -1.17
CA CYS A 97 2.51 -20.51 -0.48
C CYS A 97 2.50 -19.57 0.73
N MET A 98 3.61 -19.53 1.48
CA MET A 98 3.81 -18.54 2.55
C MET A 98 4.01 -17.12 1.99
N GLY A 99 4.38 -17.00 0.71
CA GLY A 99 4.47 -15.74 -0.02
C GLY A 99 5.90 -15.22 -0.18
N PHE A 100 6.92 -16.08 -0.15
CA PHE A 100 8.31 -15.67 -0.38
C PHE A 100 9.12 -16.69 -1.20
N ASN A 101 10.27 -16.25 -1.71
CA ASN A 101 11.19 -17.08 -2.50
C ASN A 101 12.42 -17.49 -1.68
N TYR A 102 13.02 -16.54 -0.97
CA TYR A 102 14.26 -16.74 -0.23
C TYR A 102 14.17 -16.19 1.19
N HIS A 103 14.89 -16.80 2.10
CA HIS A 103 15.26 -16.19 3.36
C HIS A 103 16.39 -15.19 3.14
N TYR A 104 16.46 -14.16 3.98
CA TYR A 104 17.42 -13.06 3.83
C TYR A 104 18.90 -13.48 3.86
N TYR A 105 19.23 -14.61 4.49
CA TYR A 105 20.60 -15.14 4.59
C TYR A 105 20.99 -16.08 3.43
N GLU A 106 20.03 -16.47 2.59
CA GLU A 106 20.31 -17.34 1.45
C GLU A 106 21.05 -16.58 0.35
N LYS A 107 21.79 -17.31 -0.50
CA LYS A 107 22.40 -16.73 -1.68
C LYS A 107 21.36 -16.62 -2.79
N PHE A 108 21.10 -15.40 -3.25
CA PHE A 108 20.22 -15.12 -4.38
C PHE A 108 20.72 -13.93 -5.19
N ASN A 109 20.28 -13.86 -6.44
CA ASN A 109 20.48 -12.67 -7.26
C ASN A 109 19.40 -11.65 -6.92
N PHE A 110 19.80 -10.44 -6.53
CA PHE A 110 18.87 -9.35 -6.24
C PHE A 110 18.28 -8.79 -7.55
N VAL A 111 17.08 -9.25 -7.92
CA VAL A 111 16.41 -8.98 -9.21
C VAL A 111 14.92 -8.69 -9.01
N ASP A 112 14.28 -8.18 -10.06
CA ASP A 112 12.85 -7.88 -10.11
C ASP A 112 11.98 -9.12 -9.81
N GLY A 113 10.86 -8.89 -9.12
CA GLY A 113 9.87 -9.91 -8.75
C GLY A 113 10.29 -10.82 -7.59
N LEU A 114 11.47 -10.59 -7.00
CA LEU A 114 11.98 -11.39 -5.89
C LEU A 114 11.29 -11.03 -4.58
N THR A 115 10.78 -12.01 -3.84
CA THR A 115 10.26 -11.80 -2.49
C THR A 115 11.15 -12.48 -1.45
N ILE A 116 11.64 -11.69 -0.50
CA ILE A 116 12.62 -12.09 0.52
C ILE A 116 11.94 -12.04 1.89
N ARG A 117 12.01 -13.13 2.64
CA ARG A 117 11.60 -13.17 4.06
C ARG A 117 12.70 -12.55 4.91
N LEU A 118 12.37 -11.46 5.59
CA LEU A 118 13.34 -10.65 6.32
C LEU A 118 13.46 -11.04 7.79
N GLN A 119 12.32 -11.16 8.49
CA GLN A 119 12.26 -11.54 9.90
C GLN A 119 10.84 -11.99 10.25
N GLY A 120 10.67 -13.10 10.97
CA GLY A 120 9.33 -13.56 11.36
C GLY A 120 8.41 -13.74 10.16
N ASP A 121 7.26 -13.07 10.15
CA ASP A 121 6.31 -13.01 9.04
C ASP A 121 6.51 -11.80 8.10
N LEU A 122 7.52 -10.96 8.30
CA LEU A 122 7.82 -9.84 7.43
C LEU A 122 8.56 -10.27 6.15
N THR A 123 8.08 -9.76 5.01
CA THR A 123 8.69 -9.92 3.69
C THR A 123 8.96 -8.58 3.02
N MET A 124 9.92 -8.59 2.10
CA MET A 124 10.17 -7.53 1.13
C MET A 124 10.10 -8.09 -0.28
N GLU A 125 9.20 -7.55 -1.08
CA GLU A 125 9.13 -7.78 -2.53
C GLU A 125 9.94 -6.70 -3.26
N VAL A 126 10.87 -7.13 -4.09
CA VAL A 126 11.64 -6.30 -5.01
C VAL A 126 10.82 -6.12 -6.26
N VAL A 127 10.01 -5.06 -6.33
CA VAL A 127 9.19 -4.80 -7.52
C VAL A 127 10.08 -4.47 -8.71
N ARG A 128 11.06 -3.59 -8.49
CA ARG A 128 12.11 -3.24 -9.47
C ARG A 128 13.43 -2.95 -8.78
N ALA A 129 14.53 -3.45 -9.34
CA ALA A 129 15.88 -3.17 -8.90
C ALA A 129 16.72 -2.63 -10.07
N TYR A 130 17.37 -1.49 -9.85
CA TYR A 130 18.16 -0.80 -10.88
C TYR A 130 19.62 -0.73 -10.48
N ASN A 131 20.51 -0.55 -11.45
CA ASN A 131 21.93 -0.34 -11.15
C ASN A 131 22.21 1.12 -10.75
N LYS A 132 21.35 2.05 -11.17
CA LYS A 132 21.50 3.50 -10.97
C LYS A 132 20.22 4.12 -10.43
N THR A 133 20.36 5.17 -9.63
CA THR A 133 19.23 5.90 -9.04
C THR A 133 18.39 6.57 -10.13
N GLU A 134 19.04 7.05 -11.19
CA GLU A 134 18.40 7.73 -12.31
C GLU A 134 17.37 6.83 -13.02
N ASP A 135 17.65 5.53 -13.15
CA ASP A 135 16.74 4.58 -13.78
C ASP A 135 15.48 4.36 -12.94
N LEU A 136 15.62 4.32 -11.61
CA LEU A 136 14.47 4.25 -10.68
C LEU A 136 13.63 5.54 -10.74
N LEU A 137 14.28 6.70 -10.80
CA LEU A 137 13.59 7.98 -10.93
C LEU A 137 12.84 8.09 -12.25
N GLU A 138 13.44 7.64 -13.36
CA GLU A 138 12.79 7.56 -14.66
C GLU A 138 11.58 6.62 -14.63
N PHE A 139 11.71 5.45 -14.02
CA PHE A 139 10.61 4.50 -13.87
C PHE A 139 9.41 5.11 -13.13
N ILE A 140 9.65 5.82 -12.02
CA ILE A 140 8.59 6.50 -11.26
C ILE A 140 7.98 7.65 -12.09
N ASP A 141 8.81 8.42 -12.79
CA ASP A 141 8.39 9.58 -13.57
C ASP A 141 7.56 9.22 -14.82
N GLN A 142 7.88 8.12 -15.49
CA GLN A 142 7.10 7.62 -16.63
C GLN A 142 5.75 7.03 -16.21
N ARG A 143 5.58 6.71 -14.91
CA ARG A 143 4.42 6.02 -14.37
C ARG A 143 3.69 6.85 -13.31
N ARG A 144 3.68 8.17 -13.43
CA ARG A 144 3.05 9.10 -12.46
C ARG A 144 1.64 8.71 -12.02
N GLU A 145 0.84 8.09 -12.89
CA GLU A 145 -0.50 7.58 -12.55
C GLU A 145 -0.48 6.42 -11.55
N GLU A 146 0.51 5.50 -11.63
CA GLU A 146 0.74 4.45 -10.62
C GLU A 146 1.24 5.04 -9.29
N PHE A 147 1.93 6.19 -9.34
CA PHE A 147 2.49 6.93 -8.21
C PHE A 147 1.69 8.18 -7.86
N ARG A 148 0.35 8.13 -8.04
CA ARG A 148 -0.53 9.30 -8.00
C ARG A 148 -0.39 10.13 -6.73
N ASP A 149 -0.35 9.50 -5.56
CA ASP A 149 -0.24 10.22 -4.28
C ASP A 149 1.07 11.01 -4.19
N LEU A 150 2.18 10.43 -4.65
CA LEU A 150 3.49 11.10 -4.68
C LEU A 150 3.50 12.25 -5.69
N TRP A 151 2.90 12.04 -6.86
CA TRP A 151 2.74 13.05 -7.91
C TRP A 151 1.85 14.21 -7.46
N GLU A 152 0.71 13.95 -6.85
CA GLU A 152 -0.20 14.97 -6.32
C GLU A 152 0.45 15.77 -5.19
N ASN A 153 1.23 15.11 -4.33
CA ASN A 153 2.04 15.78 -3.31
C ASN A 153 3.08 16.73 -3.93
N PHE A 154 3.76 16.32 -5.01
CA PHE A 154 4.65 17.19 -5.78
C PHE A 154 3.93 18.42 -6.34
N VAL A 155 2.83 18.19 -7.05
CA VAL A 155 2.00 19.26 -7.64
C VAL A 155 1.56 20.23 -6.55
N ARG A 156 1.00 19.74 -5.44
CA ARG A 156 0.56 20.59 -4.33
C ARG A 156 1.71 21.41 -3.75
N THR A 157 2.87 20.78 -3.51
CA THR A 157 4.02 21.43 -2.85
C THR A 157 4.66 22.53 -3.69
N LYS A 158 4.73 22.32 -5.02
CA LYS A 158 5.30 23.33 -5.93
C LYS A 158 4.28 24.43 -6.22
N LEU A 159 3.03 24.08 -6.54
CA LEU A 159 2.00 25.07 -6.89
C LEU A 159 1.52 25.89 -5.68
N SER A 160 1.59 25.37 -4.45
CA SER A 160 1.23 26.15 -3.25
C SER A 160 2.16 27.35 -3.01
N LYS A 161 3.33 27.39 -3.66
CA LYS A 161 4.29 28.51 -3.55
C LYS A 161 4.13 29.53 -4.68
N ASP A 162 3.28 29.25 -5.67
CA ASP A 162 3.05 30.11 -6.83
C ASP A 162 1.83 31.01 -6.61
N GLU A 163 2.03 32.33 -6.58
CA GLU A 163 0.97 33.31 -6.29
C GLU A 163 -0.17 33.29 -7.31
N GLU A 164 0.12 33.02 -8.58
CA GLU A 164 -0.91 32.93 -9.62
C GLU A 164 -1.78 31.69 -9.41
N MET A 165 -1.17 30.56 -9.08
CA MET A 165 -1.88 29.34 -8.74
C MET A 165 -2.71 29.47 -7.48
N GLN A 166 -2.19 30.14 -6.43
CA GLN A 166 -2.99 30.41 -5.24
C GLN A 166 -4.28 31.18 -5.57
N LYS A 167 -4.17 32.23 -6.40
CA LYS A 167 -5.34 33.00 -6.87
C LYS A 167 -6.27 32.15 -7.73
N ALA A 168 -5.71 31.33 -8.62
CA ALA A 168 -6.49 30.43 -9.47
C ALA A 168 -7.23 29.34 -8.67
N GLU A 169 -6.63 28.78 -7.63
CA GLU A 169 -7.28 27.79 -6.75
C GLU A 169 -8.42 28.40 -5.93
N ILE A 170 -8.27 29.64 -5.44
CA ILE A 170 -9.37 30.36 -4.77
C ILE A 170 -10.54 30.54 -5.74
N LEU A 171 -10.24 30.91 -6.99
CA LEU A 171 -11.24 31.10 -8.04
C LEU A 171 -11.94 29.78 -8.42
N ILE A 172 -11.17 28.70 -8.58
CA ILE A 172 -11.67 27.34 -8.86
C ILE A 172 -12.58 26.88 -7.71
N GLY A 173 -12.11 26.98 -6.47
CA GLY A 173 -12.87 26.61 -5.28
C GLY A 173 -14.16 27.41 -5.14
N SER A 174 -14.08 28.73 -5.30
CA SER A 174 -15.25 29.62 -5.23
C SER A 174 -16.29 29.28 -6.32
N TYR A 175 -15.85 28.99 -7.55
CA TYR A 175 -16.77 28.59 -8.62
C TYR A 175 -17.42 27.24 -8.34
N GLN A 176 -16.64 26.27 -7.85
CA GLN A 176 -17.13 24.94 -7.48
C GLN A 176 -18.17 25.03 -6.34
N GLU A 177 -17.91 25.81 -5.30
CA GLU A 177 -18.86 26.04 -4.20
C GLU A 177 -20.18 26.64 -4.70
N LEU A 178 -20.14 27.63 -5.60
CA LEU A 178 -21.33 28.23 -6.16
C LEU A 178 -22.10 27.25 -7.07
N ARG A 179 -21.39 26.41 -7.84
CA ARG A 179 -22.00 25.32 -8.62
C ARG A 179 -22.70 24.32 -7.70
N ASP A 180 -21.99 23.83 -6.69
CA ASP A 180 -22.52 22.84 -5.76
C ASP A 180 -23.73 23.37 -4.99
N PHE A 181 -23.69 24.65 -4.57
CA PHE A 181 -24.85 25.29 -3.96
C PHE A 181 -26.05 25.31 -4.92
N ALA A 182 -25.85 25.77 -6.15
CA ALA A 182 -26.93 25.89 -7.15
C ALA A 182 -27.54 24.54 -7.53
N LEU A 183 -26.77 23.46 -7.46
CA LEU A 183 -27.22 22.11 -7.82
C LEU A 183 -27.80 21.33 -6.65
N ASN A 184 -27.28 21.52 -5.44
CA ASN A 184 -27.67 20.72 -4.28
C ASN A 184 -28.77 21.34 -3.43
N ILE A 185 -29.09 22.62 -3.62
CA ILE A 185 -30.25 23.23 -2.95
C ILE A 185 -31.53 22.53 -3.42
N ARG A 186 -32.33 22.07 -2.44
CA ARG A 186 -33.62 21.45 -2.72
C ARG A 186 -34.67 22.52 -2.92
N ILE A 187 -35.27 22.54 -4.10
CA ILE A 187 -36.27 23.55 -4.46
C ILE A 187 -37.64 23.10 -3.96
N TYR A 188 -38.14 23.75 -2.92
CA TYR A 188 -39.47 23.51 -2.36
C TYR A 188 -40.42 24.70 -2.59
N ARG A 189 -39.89 25.92 -2.70
CA ARG A 189 -40.63 27.19 -2.86
C ARG A 189 -40.09 28.01 -4.03
N GLU A 190 -40.86 29.01 -4.48
CA GLU A 190 -40.40 29.95 -5.53
C GLU A 190 -39.20 30.80 -5.10
N GLU A 191 -39.09 31.09 -3.80
CA GLU A 191 -37.97 31.84 -3.21
C GLU A 191 -36.62 31.14 -3.44
N ASP A 192 -36.59 29.80 -3.29
CA ASP A 192 -35.39 28.98 -3.53
C ASP A 192 -34.88 29.14 -4.97
N LYS A 193 -35.79 29.35 -5.94
CA LYS A 193 -35.40 29.59 -7.33
C LYS A 193 -34.73 30.95 -7.51
N VAL A 194 -35.19 31.97 -6.79
CA VAL A 194 -34.58 33.29 -6.82
C VAL A 194 -33.14 33.22 -6.30
N ASP A 195 -32.90 32.42 -5.26
CA ASP A 195 -31.56 32.23 -4.69
C ASP A 195 -30.63 31.44 -5.61
N ILE A 196 -31.10 30.38 -6.27
CA ILE A 196 -30.35 29.71 -7.35
C ILE A 196 -29.94 30.72 -8.43
N VAL A 197 -30.87 31.56 -8.89
CA VAL A 197 -30.58 32.56 -9.93
C VAL A 197 -29.53 33.58 -9.46
N LYS A 198 -29.57 34.02 -8.20
CA LYS A 198 -28.54 34.89 -7.62
C LYS A 198 -27.17 34.21 -7.60
N VAL A 199 -27.10 32.95 -7.17
CA VAL A 199 -25.85 32.19 -7.11
C VAL A 199 -25.28 31.92 -8.50
N ILE A 200 -26.11 31.57 -9.48
CA ILE A 200 -25.69 31.45 -10.88
C ILE A 200 -25.11 32.79 -11.38
N LYS A 201 -25.76 33.92 -11.08
CA LYS A 201 -25.24 35.24 -11.46
C LYS A 201 -23.88 35.53 -10.82
N LEU A 202 -23.67 35.11 -9.57
CA LEU A 202 -22.35 35.22 -8.91
C LEU A 202 -21.32 34.35 -9.63
N ALA A 203 -21.63 33.08 -9.92
CA ALA A 203 -20.73 32.19 -10.66
C ALA A 203 -20.35 32.79 -12.02
N ARG A 204 -21.31 33.40 -12.74
CA ARG A 204 -21.05 34.08 -14.03
C ARG A 204 -20.11 35.27 -13.93
N LYS A 205 -20.01 35.94 -12.78
CA LYS A 205 -19.05 37.04 -12.56
C LYS A 205 -17.61 36.55 -12.45
N ILE A 206 -17.41 35.29 -12.05
CA ILE A 206 -16.08 34.66 -11.91
C ILE A 206 -15.58 34.13 -13.27
N GLU A 207 -16.49 33.77 -14.19
CA GLU A 207 -16.13 33.19 -15.49
C GLU A 207 -15.19 34.02 -16.37
N PRO A 208 -15.23 35.36 -16.42
CA PRO A 208 -14.28 36.15 -17.20
C PRO A 208 -12.83 35.90 -16.77
N GLU A 209 -12.58 35.78 -15.47
CA GLU A 209 -11.25 35.49 -14.92
C GLU A 209 -10.83 34.05 -15.24
N ILE A 210 -11.74 33.07 -15.12
CA ILE A 210 -11.50 31.69 -15.57
C ILE A 210 -11.14 31.66 -17.06
N LYS A 211 -11.88 32.39 -17.90
CA LYS A 211 -11.63 32.46 -19.35
C LYS A 211 -10.30 33.15 -19.68
N ALA A 212 -9.92 34.18 -18.93
CA ALA A 212 -8.64 34.84 -19.10
C ALA A 212 -7.47 33.89 -18.80
N LEU A 213 -7.56 33.12 -17.70
CA LEU A 213 -6.59 32.09 -17.37
C LEU A 213 -6.57 30.97 -18.43
N ALA A 214 -7.74 30.48 -18.83
CA ALA A 214 -7.84 29.43 -19.85
C ALA A 214 -7.20 29.86 -21.17
N LYS A 215 -7.44 31.11 -21.60
CA LYS A 215 -6.79 31.68 -22.80
C LYS A 215 -5.27 31.78 -22.62
N LYS A 216 -4.80 32.24 -21.45
CA LYS A 216 -3.36 32.36 -21.15
C LYS A 216 -2.63 31.02 -21.25
N TYR A 217 -3.27 29.93 -20.81
CA TYR A 217 -2.70 28.57 -20.82
C TYR A 217 -3.13 27.71 -22.01
N ASN A 218 -3.81 28.29 -23.00
CA ASN A 218 -4.35 27.56 -24.15
C ASN A 218 -5.22 26.35 -23.75
N ILE A 219 -6.03 26.49 -22.70
CA ILE A 219 -6.92 25.46 -22.19
C ILE A 219 -8.31 25.63 -22.82
N HIS A 220 -8.78 24.59 -23.49
CA HIS A 220 -10.16 24.54 -23.96
C HIS A 220 -11.12 24.28 -22.79
N LEU A 221 -12.07 25.21 -22.57
CA LEU A 221 -13.07 25.12 -21.52
C LEU A 221 -14.27 24.29 -21.98
N LEU A 222 -14.58 23.25 -21.22
CA LEU A 222 -15.77 22.43 -21.42
C LEU A 222 -16.97 23.01 -20.65
N ASN A 223 -18.17 22.73 -21.14
CA ASN A 223 -19.41 23.10 -20.47
C ASN A 223 -20.12 21.85 -19.95
N LEU A 224 -20.54 21.91 -18.69
CA LEU A 224 -21.42 20.93 -18.05
C LEU A 224 -22.84 21.49 -18.04
N PHE A 225 -23.83 20.63 -18.29
CA PHE A 225 -25.24 21.00 -18.26
C PHE A 225 -25.96 20.13 -17.24
N GLU A 226 -26.23 20.70 -16.07
CA GLU A 226 -26.72 19.95 -14.91
C GLU A 226 -28.04 20.52 -14.40
N LYS A 227 -28.87 19.68 -13.78
CA LYS A 227 -30.14 20.09 -13.19
C LYS A 227 -29.99 20.22 -11.67
N PRO A 228 -30.63 21.23 -11.04
CA PRO A 228 -30.79 21.25 -9.60
C PRO A 228 -31.54 20.01 -9.10
N ARG A 229 -31.21 19.56 -7.89
CA ARG A 229 -31.96 18.51 -7.19
C ARG A 229 -33.35 19.04 -6.81
N ALA A 230 -34.35 18.66 -7.58
CA ALA A 230 -35.75 19.01 -7.34
C ALA A 230 -36.60 17.76 -7.11
N THR A 231 -37.71 17.90 -6.39
CA THR A 231 -38.73 16.86 -6.21
C THR A 231 -39.45 16.50 -7.52
N ASP A 232 -39.40 17.37 -8.54
CA ASP A 232 -39.90 17.12 -9.89
C ASP A 232 -38.85 17.55 -10.95
N GLU A 233 -37.97 16.62 -11.34
CA GLU A 233 -36.85 16.85 -12.27
C GLU A 233 -37.28 17.26 -13.70
N ARG A 234 -38.56 17.06 -14.06
CA ARG A 234 -39.08 17.34 -15.41
C ARG A 234 -39.35 18.83 -15.64
N ARG A 235 -39.46 19.64 -14.58
CA ARG A 235 -39.79 21.07 -14.67
C ARG A 235 -38.59 22.00 -14.84
N TYR A 236 -37.36 21.51 -14.69
CA TYR A 236 -36.17 22.36 -14.68
C TYR A 236 -35.32 22.22 -15.94
N LYS A 237 -34.99 23.38 -16.53
CA LYS A 237 -33.98 23.47 -17.59
C LYS A 237 -32.59 23.25 -17.00
N CYS A 238 -31.71 22.60 -17.76
CA CYS A 238 -30.32 22.44 -17.35
C CYS A 238 -29.64 23.81 -17.21
N ILE A 239 -28.82 23.94 -16.17
CA ILE A 239 -27.96 25.08 -15.94
C ILE A 239 -26.60 24.75 -16.53
N ARG A 240 -26.05 25.67 -17.33
CA ARG A 240 -24.68 25.56 -17.84
C ARG A 240 -23.68 25.91 -16.74
N PHE A 241 -22.67 25.10 -16.51
CA PHE A 241 -21.47 25.46 -15.77
C PHE A 241 -20.23 25.22 -16.64
N ILE A 242 -19.12 25.86 -16.30
CA ILE A 242 -17.80 25.45 -16.82
C ILE A 242 -17.40 24.19 -16.07
N ASP A 243 -16.80 23.22 -16.76
CA ASP A 243 -16.13 22.09 -16.11
C ASP A 243 -14.87 22.58 -15.38
N ILE A 244 -15.07 23.04 -14.15
CA ILE A 244 -14.00 23.67 -13.36
C ILE A 244 -12.98 22.66 -12.86
N GLU A 245 -13.39 21.40 -12.70
CA GLU A 245 -12.53 20.29 -12.30
C GLU A 245 -11.54 19.95 -13.43
N ASP A 246 -12.02 19.77 -14.66
CA ASP A 246 -11.15 19.56 -15.83
C ASP A 246 -10.25 20.78 -16.10
N PHE A 247 -10.80 21.99 -16.00
CA PHE A 247 -10.01 23.23 -16.10
C PHE A 247 -8.88 23.26 -15.06
N GLY A 248 -9.20 23.05 -13.78
CA GLY A 248 -8.22 23.05 -12.69
C GLY A 248 -7.14 22.00 -12.89
N ARG A 249 -7.51 20.78 -13.30
CA ARG A 249 -6.56 19.71 -13.62
C ARG A 249 -5.60 20.12 -14.74
N LYS A 250 -6.12 20.63 -15.88
CA LYS A 250 -5.29 21.07 -17.01
C LYS A 250 -4.42 22.27 -16.67
N LEU A 251 -4.91 23.19 -15.84
CA LEU A 251 -4.15 24.35 -15.38
C LEU A 251 -2.95 23.91 -14.54
N ARG A 252 -3.18 23.05 -13.54
CA ARG A 252 -2.11 22.47 -12.71
C ARG A 252 -1.08 21.72 -13.55
N GLN A 253 -1.52 20.91 -14.52
CA GLN A 253 -0.64 20.18 -15.45
C GLN A 253 0.23 21.10 -16.30
N ASN A 254 -0.33 22.18 -16.85
CA ASN A 254 0.45 23.17 -17.60
C ASN A 254 1.46 23.88 -16.69
N LYS A 255 1.04 24.28 -15.49
CA LYS A 255 1.93 25.02 -14.58
C LYS A 255 3.06 24.19 -14.03
N ILE A 256 2.80 22.95 -13.64
CA ILE A 256 3.84 22.10 -13.05
C ILE A 256 4.96 21.82 -14.05
N SER A 257 4.66 21.74 -15.35
CA SER A 257 5.66 21.57 -16.42
C SER A 257 6.67 22.73 -16.51
N GLN A 258 6.32 23.90 -15.97
CA GLN A 258 7.15 25.11 -15.97
C GLN A 258 7.88 25.34 -14.64
N LEU A 259 7.45 24.67 -13.57
CA LEU A 259 7.80 25.03 -12.19
C LEU A 259 8.59 23.95 -11.44
N GLY A 260 8.77 22.75 -12.01
CA GLY A 260 9.53 21.73 -11.29
C GLY A 260 9.86 20.49 -12.07
N ASN A 261 10.90 19.83 -11.58
CA ASN A 261 11.30 18.49 -11.97
C ASN A 261 10.82 17.51 -10.89
N PHE A 262 10.04 16.52 -11.30
CA PHE A 262 9.50 15.52 -10.38
C PHE A 262 10.59 14.67 -9.74
N LYS A 263 11.64 14.35 -10.50
CA LYS A 263 12.76 13.54 -10.03
C LYS A 263 13.52 14.24 -8.91
N ASP A 264 13.73 15.55 -9.05
CA ASP A 264 14.36 16.37 -8.00
C ASP A 264 13.48 16.40 -6.74
N PHE A 265 12.15 16.48 -6.90
CA PHE A 265 11.24 16.37 -5.76
C PHE A 265 11.33 15.01 -5.05
N ILE A 266 11.46 13.90 -5.78
CA ILE A 266 11.65 12.57 -5.18
C ILE A 266 12.95 12.56 -4.36
N LEU A 267 14.04 13.09 -4.90
CA LEU A 267 15.34 13.20 -4.20
C LEU A 267 15.23 14.08 -2.94
N GLU A 268 14.57 15.24 -3.03
CA GLU A 268 14.34 16.16 -1.90
C GLU A 268 13.51 15.52 -0.77
N ASN A 269 12.68 14.52 -1.09
CA ASN A 269 11.82 13.82 -0.13
C ASN A 269 12.45 12.53 0.44
N GLU A 270 13.67 12.17 0.03
CA GLU A 270 14.41 11.07 0.63
C GLU A 270 14.71 11.40 2.10
N LYS A 271 14.23 10.55 3.01
CA LYS A 271 14.38 10.76 4.45
C LYS A 271 14.54 9.45 5.18
N LYS A 272 14.99 9.53 6.44
CA LYS A 272 14.93 8.42 7.38
C LYS A 272 13.47 8.12 7.69
N ILE A 273 13.07 6.86 7.51
CA ILE A 273 11.71 6.37 7.72
C ILE A 273 11.78 5.24 8.75
N THR A 274 10.88 5.31 9.73
CA THR A 274 10.59 4.19 10.63
C THR A 274 9.23 3.62 10.25
N LEU A 275 9.20 2.39 9.74
CA LEU A 275 7.99 1.67 9.38
C LEU A 275 7.58 0.76 10.53
N ARG A 276 6.27 0.65 10.79
CA ARG A 276 5.70 -0.31 11.73
C ARG A 276 4.66 -1.14 10.99
N ILE A 277 4.97 -2.42 10.77
CA ILE A 277 4.14 -3.35 9.99
C ILE A 277 3.75 -4.53 10.90
N GLY A 278 2.46 -4.88 10.91
CA GLY A 278 1.92 -5.94 11.75
C GLY A 278 1.04 -5.45 12.89
N HIS A 279 0.87 -6.30 13.90
CA HIS A 279 -0.05 -6.03 15.00
C HIS A 279 0.44 -4.85 15.85
N TYR A 280 -0.47 -3.98 16.29
CA TYR A 280 -0.12 -2.73 17.00
C TYR A 280 0.63 -2.96 18.33
N THR A 281 0.49 -4.13 18.95
CA THR A 281 1.23 -4.51 20.17
C THR A 281 2.60 -5.12 19.91
N THR A 282 2.79 -5.74 18.74
CA THR A 282 4.02 -6.46 18.37
C THR A 282 4.32 -6.23 16.88
N PRO A 283 4.59 -4.98 16.46
CA PRO A 283 4.90 -4.70 15.07
C PRO A 283 6.37 -5.02 14.76
N HIS A 284 6.64 -5.34 13.49
CA HIS A 284 7.98 -5.22 12.94
C HIS A 284 8.31 -3.75 12.75
N GLU A 285 9.37 -3.29 13.40
CA GLU A 285 9.90 -1.95 13.23
C GLU A 285 11.06 -1.98 12.23
N LEU A 286 10.88 -1.33 11.08
CA LEU A 286 11.88 -1.19 10.03
C LEU A 286 12.46 0.22 10.04
N LYS A 287 13.79 0.34 10.02
CA LYS A 287 14.47 1.63 9.82
C LYS A 287 15.21 1.61 8.51
N LEU A 288 14.88 2.56 7.63
CA LEU A 288 15.48 2.72 6.31
C LEU A 288 15.55 4.19 5.91
N VAL A 289 16.29 4.48 4.85
CA VAL A 289 16.30 5.77 4.14
C VAL A 289 15.63 5.58 2.80
N GLY A 290 14.64 6.40 2.47
CA GLY A 290 13.95 6.31 1.19
C GLY A 290 12.80 7.30 1.07
N VAL A 291 11.99 7.11 0.05
CA VAL A 291 10.78 7.89 -0.22
C VAL A 291 9.58 6.98 -0.03
N LEU A 292 8.71 7.33 0.92
CA LEU A 292 7.45 6.63 1.12
C LEU A 292 6.55 6.91 -0.08
N VAL A 293 6.19 5.85 -0.82
CA VAL A 293 5.32 5.95 -2.00
C VAL A 293 3.87 5.79 -1.57
N ASN A 294 3.58 4.73 -0.83
CA ASN A 294 2.24 4.39 -0.38
C ASN A 294 2.32 3.58 0.92
N ALA A 295 1.31 3.69 1.77
CA ALA A 295 1.17 2.90 2.98
C ALA A 295 -0.30 2.53 3.20
N ILE A 296 -0.59 1.23 3.17
CA ILE A 296 -1.88 0.68 3.56
C ILE A 296 -1.75 0.23 5.01
N GLU A 297 -2.39 0.99 5.91
CA GLU A 297 -2.41 0.88 7.38
C GLU A 297 -1.82 -0.42 7.94
N GLY A 298 -0.51 -0.42 8.23
CA GLY A 298 0.21 -1.49 8.93
C GLY A 298 0.31 -2.84 8.21
N ARG A 299 -0.20 -2.97 6.97
CA ARG A 299 -0.22 -4.24 6.22
C ARG A 299 0.76 -4.28 5.07
N ARG A 300 0.83 -3.18 4.31
CA ARG A 300 1.66 -3.06 3.11
C ARG A 300 2.22 -1.66 3.03
N VAL A 301 3.53 -1.56 2.87
CA VAL A 301 4.22 -0.28 2.70
C VAL A 301 5.10 -0.33 1.47
N GLU A 302 5.00 0.68 0.63
CA GLU A 302 5.75 0.80 -0.61
C GLU A 302 6.76 1.93 -0.49
N VAL A 303 8.00 1.64 -0.84
CA VAL A 303 9.13 2.56 -0.64
C VAL A 303 10.01 2.56 -1.88
N ALA A 304 10.36 3.75 -2.36
CA ALA A 304 11.46 3.93 -3.28
C ALA A 304 12.76 4.13 -2.48
N ILE A 305 13.64 3.15 -2.55
CA ILE A 305 14.96 3.14 -1.91
C ILE A 305 15.97 3.59 -2.95
N LEU A 306 16.42 4.84 -2.83
CA LEU A 306 17.18 5.48 -3.92
C LEU A 306 18.65 5.03 -3.96
N ARG A 307 19.18 4.50 -2.86
CA ARG A 307 20.59 4.13 -2.71
C ARG A 307 20.76 2.81 -1.97
N PRO A 308 21.85 2.05 -2.25
CA PRO A 308 22.21 0.88 -1.48
C PRO A 308 22.34 1.21 0.02
N GLN A 309 21.82 0.33 0.87
CA GLN A 309 21.87 0.52 2.33
C GLN A 309 21.62 -0.78 3.08
N THR A 310 22.07 -0.82 4.32
CA THR A 310 21.65 -1.84 5.29
C THR A 310 20.48 -1.31 6.11
N ILE A 311 19.37 -2.05 6.11
CA ILE A 311 18.21 -1.76 6.95
C ILE A 311 18.28 -2.52 8.26
N GLU A 312 17.72 -1.94 9.32
CA GLU A 312 17.55 -2.58 10.63
C GLU A 312 16.08 -2.95 10.81
N ILE A 313 15.86 -4.16 11.33
CA ILE A 313 14.54 -4.78 11.53
C ILE A 313 14.49 -5.24 12.97
N LYS A 314 13.47 -4.80 13.71
CA LYS A 314 13.26 -5.18 15.10
C LYS A 314 11.87 -5.74 15.31
N HIS A 315 11.78 -6.90 15.95
CA HIS A 315 10.51 -7.49 16.39
C HIS A 315 10.64 -7.99 17.83
N PRO A 316 9.61 -7.85 18.69
CA PRO A 316 9.68 -8.32 20.08
C PRO A 316 10.02 -9.81 20.22
N GLU A 317 9.50 -10.65 19.33
CA GLU A 317 9.72 -12.11 19.39
C GLU A 317 11.02 -12.56 18.72
N HIS A 318 11.54 -11.79 17.73
CA HIS A 318 12.68 -12.22 16.91
C HIS A 318 13.95 -11.38 17.13
N GLY A 319 13.92 -10.39 18.02
CA GLY A 319 15.07 -9.52 18.28
C GLY A 319 15.38 -8.58 17.10
N ILE A 320 16.66 -8.33 16.86
CA ILE A 320 17.15 -7.39 15.84
C ILE A 320 17.84 -8.15 14.72
N THR A 321 17.47 -7.87 13.48
CA THR A 321 18.07 -8.42 12.26
C THR A 321 18.42 -7.27 11.33
N THR A 322 19.46 -7.45 10.50
CA THR A 322 19.83 -6.49 9.47
C THR A 322 19.78 -7.12 8.09
N PHE A 323 19.47 -6.32 7.07
CA PHE A 323 19.43 -6.78 5.70
C PHE A 323 20.03 -5.74 4.75
N ASN A 324 20.89 -6.18 3.84
CA ASN A 324 21.53 -5.31 2.86
C ASN A 324 20.70 -5.24 1.58
N ILE A 325 20.27 -4.04 1.21
CA ILE A 325 19.64 -3.73 -0.06
C ILE A 325 20.74 -3.16 -0.96
N PRO A 326 21.24 -3.93 -1.95
CA PRO A 326 22.49 -3.61 -2.63
C PRO A 326 22.36 -2.58 -3.74
N LYS A 327 21.12 -2.17 -4.08
CA LYS A 327 20.81 -1.40 -5.29
C LYS A 327 19.61 -0.46 -5.09
N PRO A 328 19.51 0.63 -5.87
CA PRO A 328 18.28 1.40 -5.98
C PRO A 328 17.09 0.50 -6.30
N THR A 329 16.05 0.54 -5.47
CA THR A 329 14.97 -0.44 -5.46
C THR A 329 13.63 0.20 -5.19
N TYR A 330 12.60 -0.15 -5.96
CA TYR A 330 11.22 0.03 -5.54
C TYR A 330 10.76 -1.26 -4.85
N ALA A 331 10.48 -1.17 -3.54
CA ALA A 331 10.22 -2.31 -2.68
C ALA A 331 8.84 -2.21 -2.02
N ILE A 332 8.22 -3.37 -1.81
CA ILE A 332 7.00 -3.51 -1.01
C ILE A 332 7.31 -4.34 0.22
N PHE A 333 7.08 -3.78 1.40
CA PHE A 333 7.16 -4.49 2.67
C PHE A 333 5.77 -4.92 3.13
N ARG A 334 5.60 -6.19 3.48
CA ARG A 334 4.31 -6.74 3.94
C ARG A 334 4.47 -8.00 4.78
N LEU A 335 3.40 -8.36 5.49
CA LEU A 335 3.28 -9.63 6.20
C LEU A 335 2.97 -10.79 5.23
N MET A 336 3.55 -11.96 5.50
CA MET A 336 3.26 -13.23 4.85
C MET A 336 1.79 -13.65 5.06
N GLY A 337 1.24 -14.42 4.11
CA GLY A 337 -0.09 -15.02 4.25
C GLY A 337 -1.29 -14.07 4.11
N LEU A 338 -1.08 -12.78 3.82
CA LEU A 338 -2.13 -11.78 3.55
C LEU A 338 -2.34 -11.49 2.06
#